data_AF-A0A9W8N8Z5-F1
#
_entry.id   AF-A0A9W8N8Z5-F1
#
_cell.length_a   1.000
_cell.length_b   1.000
_cell.length_c   1.000
_cell.angle_alpha   90.00
_cell.angle_beta   90.00
_cell.angle_gamma   90.00
#
_symmetry.space_group_name_H-M   'P 1'
#
loop_
_entity.id
_entity.type
_entity.pdbx_description
1 polymer ?
#
loop_
_entity_poly.entity_id
_entity_poly.type
_entity_poly.pdbx_seq_one_letter_code
_entity_poly.pdbx_strand_id
1 'polypeptide(L)'
;MIFSAILPAVTAIVMSLTRFPNAGLAVMPCSLAMDSPAFIISTFTGGISQYTGGESFTFYLNTTYNDYHSGCSGSIANGAGDNGLQWCSTRIPGWNVSYVMTHDHKVLVNHDFLCSLTDGAVISAHAEGATNLNVTSAAKGRLNMNPASHIFPASVTIS
;
A
#
# COMPACT_ATOMS: atom_id res chain seq x y z
N MET A 1 -40.80 32.50 4.96
CA MET A 1 -40.69 31.06 5.28
C MET A 1 -40.71 30.32 3.95
N ILE A 2 -39.73 29.56 3.48
CA ILE A 2 -38.42 29.07 3.96
C ILE A 2 -37.53 29.03 2.70
N PHE A 3 -36.30 29.54 2.80
CA PHE A 3 -35.30 29.46 1.73
C PHE A 3 -34.79 28.02 1.63
N SER A 4 -34.84 27.44 0.43
CA SER A 4 -34.22 26.16 0.11
C SER A 4 -32.70 26.37 -0.02
N ALA A 5 -31.95 25.99 1.03
CA ALA A 5 -30.49 25.95 1.02
C ALA A 5 -30.01 24.50 1.04
N ILE A 6 -30.34 23.74 0.00
CA ILE A 6 -29.77 22.40 -0.23
C ILE A 6 -28.40 22.58 -0.90
N LEU A 7 -27.46 23.29 -0.27
CA LEU A 7 -26.11 23.45 -0.82
C LEU A 7 -24.97 23.82 0.16
N PRO A 8 -24.96 23.36 1.44
CA PRO A 8 -23.70 23.32 2.20
C PRO A 8 -23.15 21.89 2.42
N ALA A 9 -23.95 20.84 2.24
CA ALA A 9 -23.52 19.47 2.54
C ALA A 9 -22.53 18.90 1.51
N VAL A 10 -22.69 19.26 0.23
CA VAL A 10 -21.79 18.77 -0.84
C VAL A 10 -20.42 19.46 -0.76
N THR A 11 -20.37 20.71 -0.30
CA THR A 11 -19.13 21.48 -0.15
C THR A 11 -18.29 21.01 1.04
N ALA A 12 -18.91 20.43 2.08
CA ALA A 12 -18.20 19.82 3.20
C ALA A 12 -17.46 18.53 2.81
N ILE A 13 -18.00 17.77 1.85
CA ILE A 13 -17.36 16.55 1.33
C ILE A 13 -16.13 16.91 0.48
N VAL A 14 -16.15 18.04 -0.23
CA VAL A 14 -15.04 18.46 -1.11
C VAL A 14 -13.90 19.14 -0.32
N MET A 15 -14.18 19.76 0.83
CA MET A 15 -13.15 20.40 1.66
C MET A 15 -12.46 19.47 2.66
N SER A 16 -12.91 18.22 2.84
CA SER A 16 -12.19 17.22 3.63
C SER A 16 -10.87 16.77 2.97
N LEU A 17 -10.63 17.12 1.70
CA LEU A 17 -9.34 16.93 1.03
C LEU A 17 -8.30 18.00 1.43
N THR A 18 -8.70 19.04 2.16
CA THR A 18 -7.79 20.12 2.58
C THR A 18 -7.60 20.15 4.10
N ARG A 19 -6.53 19.47 4.54
CA ARG A 19 -5.67 19.81 5.67
C ARG A 19 -6.36 19.93 7.05
N PHE A 20 -6.27 18.87 7.86
CA PHE A 20 -6.30 18.99 9.32
C PHE A 20 -4.91 19.45 9.82
N PRO A 21 -4.74 20.73 10.18
CA PRO A 21 -3.47 21.25 10.68
C PRO A 21 -3.44 20.95 12.18
N ASN A 22 -2.68 19.92 12.58
CA ASN A 22 -1.89 19.83 13.81
C ASN A 22 -1.33 18.42 14.07
N ALA A 23 -1.68 17.43 13.25
CA ALA A 23 -0.88 16.21 13.00
C ALA A 23 -1.14 15.53 11.63
N GLY A 24 -1.91 16.16 10.73
CA GLY A 24 -1.90 15.85 9.28
C GLY A 24 -2.24 14.42 8.84
N LEU A 25 -2.96 13.64 9.67
CA LEU A 25 -3.30 12.25 9.35
C LEU A 25 -4.27 12.19 8.17
N ALA A 26 -4.00 11.32 7.19
CA ALA A 26 -4.90 11.11 6.08
C ALA A 26 -6.01 10.12 6.44
N VAL A 27 -7.25 10.56 6.23
CA VAL A 27 -8.47 9.79 6.46
C VAL A 27 -9.21 9.66 5.15
N MET A 28 -9.59 8.44 4.78
CA MET A 28 -10.38 8.15 3.57
C MET A 28 -11.79 7.64 3.91
N PRO A 29 -12.79 7.74 3.04
CA PRO A 29 -14.09 7.10 3.29
C PRO A 29 -13.97 5.57 3.42
N CYS A 30 -14.54 4.98 4.48
CA CYS A 30 -14.48 3.53 4.69
C CYS A 30 -15.20 2.74 3.58
N SER A 31 -16.20 3.33 2.93
CA SER A 31 -16.88 2.71 1.79
C SER A 31 -15.94 2.48 0.60
N LEU A 32 -15.00 3.40 0.33
CA LEU A 32 -14.01 3.25 -0.72
C LEU A 32 -13.00 2.15 -0.38
N ALA A 33 -12.62 2.04 0.89
CA ALA A 33 -11.73 0.97 1.36
C ALA A 33 -12.33 -0.43 1.19
N MET A 34 -13.65 -0.56 1.24
CA MET A 34 -14.34 -1.85 1.13
C MET A 34 -14.75 -2.22 -0.31
N ASP A 35 -14.75 -1.28 -1.24
CA ASP A 35 -15.20 -1.53 -2.61
C ASP A 35 -14.07 -2.14 -3.47
N SER A 36 -14.05 -3.48 -3.53
CA SER A 36 -13.08 -4.27 -4.30
C SER A 36 -11.61 -3.88 -4.06
N PRO A 37 -11.13 -3.92 -2.81
CA PRO A 37 -9.79 -3.47 -2.47
C PRO A 37 -8.74 -4.40 -3.08
N ALA A 38 -7.74 -3.80 -3.70
CA ALA A 38 -6.61 -4.51 -4.27
C ALA A 38 -5.32 -3.71 -4.08
N PHE A 39 -4.21 -4.44 -4.03
CA PHE A 39 -2.86 -3.88 -4.10
C PHE A 39 -2.31 -4.00 -5.51
N ILE A 40 -1.46 -3.06 -5.87
CA ILE A 40 -0.79 -3.00 -7.16
C ILE A 40 0.71 -2.87 -6.89
N ILE A 41 1.47 -3.91 -7.24
CA ILE A 41 2.93 -3.86 -7.25
C ILE A 41 3.39 -3.49 -8.65
N SER A 42 4.28 -2.52 -8.77
CA SER A 42 4.81 -2.07 -10.05
C SER A 42 6.28 -1.67 -9.95
N THR A 43 6.95 -1.57 -11.10
CA THR A 43 8.36 -1.15 -11.21
C THR A 43 9.34 -1.98 -10.37
N PHE A 44 8.99 -3.24 -10.13
CA PHE A 44 9.85 -4.15 -9.40
C PHE A 44 11.20 -4.27 -10.10
N THR A 45 12.26 -4.01 -9.35
CA THR A 45 13.65 -4.25 -9.78
C THR A 45 14.42 -4.86 -8.64
N GLY A 46 15.32 -5.79 -8.95
CA GLY A 46 16.20 -6.35 -7.96
C GLY A 46 17.46 -6.93 -8.57
N GLY A 47 18.26 -7.56 -7.72
CA GLY A 47 19.44 -8.28 -8.14
C GLY A 47 20.12 -8.98 -6.98
N ILE A 48 20.99 -9.92 -7.34
CA ILE A 48 21.86 -10.58 -6.37
C ILE A 48 22.93 -9.58 -5.93
N SER A 49 22.97 -9.34 -4.63
CA SER A 49 23.98 -8.51 -3.98
C SER A 49 25.35 -9.17 -4.11
N GLN A 50 26.28 -8.46 -4.74
CA GLN A 50 27.68 -8.91 -4.85
C GLN A 50 28.41 -9.00 -3.50
N TYR A 51 27.87 -8.37 -2.45
CA TYR A 51 28.50 -8.31 -1.12
C TYR A 51 27.95 -9.35 -0.15
N THR A 52 26.65 -9.62 -0.21
CA THR A 52 25.97 -10.54 0.73
C THR A 52 25.60 -11.87 0.10
N GLY A 53 25.68 -11.98 -1.24
CA GLY A 53 25.20 -13.14 -2.01
C GLY A 53 23.68 -13.32 -1.99
N GLY A 54 22.95 -12.51 -1.22
CA GLY A 54 21.50 -12.53 -1.11
C GLY A 54 20.82 -11.61 -2.13
N GLU A 55 19.50 -11.64 -2.19
CA GLU A 55 18.71 -10.81 -3.10
C GLU A 55 18.45 -9.43 -2.51
N SER A 56 18.51 -8.40 -3.35
CA SER A 56 18.11 -7.03 -3.02
C SER A 56 17.09 -6.56 -4.03
N PHE A 57 16.08 -5.82 -3.59
CA PHE A 57 14.98 -5.41 -4.46
C PHE A 57 14.29 -4.13 -4.00
N THR A 58 13.52 -3.54 -4.93
CA THR A 58 12.65 -2.39 -4.71
C THR A 58 11.43 -2.49 -5.62
N PHE A 59 10.29 -1.96 -5.17
CA PHE A 59 9.06 -1.84 -5.94
C PHE A 59 8.20 -0.68 -5.43
N TYR A 60 7.25 -0.24 -6.26
CA TYR A 60 6.17 0.65 -5.83
C TYR A 60 4.92 -0.15 -5.51
N LEU A 61 4.30 0.19 -4.38
CA LEU A 61 3.01 -0.31 -3.96
C LEU A 61 1.95 0.80 -4.08
N ASN A 62 0.84 0.48 -4.74
CA ASN A 62 -0.36 1.30 -4.81
C ASN A 62 -1.59 0.48 -4.39
N THR A 63 -2.70 1.14 -4.12
CA THR A 63 -3.98 0.56 -3.73
C THR A 63 -5.07 0.99 -4.71
N THR A 64 -6.11 0.18 -4.92
CA THR A 64 -7.26 0.61 -5.76
C THR A 64 -8.23 1.52 -5.02
N TYR A 65 -8.26 1.44 -3.71
CA TYR A 65 -9.19 2.20 -2.86
C TYR A 65 -8.70 3.61 -2.51
N ASN A 66 -7.48 3.96 -2.93
CA ASN A 66 -6.92 5.30 -2.88
C ASN A 66 -5.75 5.35 -3.86
N ASP A 67 -5.53 6.45 -4.59
CA ASP A 67 -4.42 6.65 -5.54
C ASP A 67 -3.04 6.79 -4.84
N TYR A 68 -2.77 5.93 -3.88
CA TYR A 68 -1.67 5.93 -2.95
C TYR A 68 -0.38 5.39 -3.57
N HIS A 69 0.77 5.97 -3.25
CA HIS A 69 2.05 5.42 -3.71
C HIS A 69 3.04 5.30 -2.55
N SER A 70 3.52 4.08 -2.34
CA SER A 70 4.56 3.72 -1.37
C SER A 70 5.78 3.12 -2.05
N GLY A 71 6.97 3.57 -1.67
CA GLY A 71 8.22 2.97 -2.13
C GLY A 71 8.68 1.90 -1.15
N CYS A 72 8.76 0.64 -1.58
CA CYS A 72 9.15 -0.49 -0.75
C CYS A 72 10.51 -1.03 -1.21
N SER A 73 11.46 -1.20 -0.28
CA SER A 73 12.77 -1.78 -0.60
C SER A 73 13.27 -2.67 0.52
N GLY A 74 14.05 -3.68 0.16
CA GLY A 74 14.58 -4.64 1.13
C GLY A 74 15.58 -5.60 0.52
N SER A 75 16.05 -6.52 1.37
CA SER A 75 16.99 -7.57 0.97
C SER A 75 16.73 -8.86 1.72
N ILE A 76 16.84 -9.99 1.03
CA ILE A 76 16.82 -11.34 1.61
C ILE A 76 18.27 -11.78 1.73
N ALA A 77 18.74 -12.04 2.95
CA ALA A 77 20.09 -12.54 3.18
C ALA A 77 20.27 -13.93 2.55
N ASN A 78 21.49 -14.28 2.14
CA ASN A 78 21.76 -15.60 1.57
C ASN A 78 21.37 -16.72 2.56
N GLY A 79 20.53 -17.66 2.12
CA GLY A 79 20.00 -18.75 2.94
C GLY A 79 18.84 -18.37 3.88
N ALA A 80 18.36 -17.13 3.86
CA ALA A 80 17.17 -16.73 4.63
C ALA A 80 15.87 -17.10 3.90
N GLY A 81 14.82 -17.41 4.67
CA GLY A 81 13.49 -17.72 4.13
C GLY A 81 12.78 -16.51 3.53
N ASP A 82 12.95 -15.35 4.17
CA ASP A 82 12.36 -14.06 3.78
C ASP A 82 13.26 -12.89 4.22
N ASN A 83 12.81 -11.66 3.96
CA ASN A 83 13.47 -10.42 4.34
C ASN A 83 13.05 -9.89 5.73
N GLY A 84 12.27 -10.65 6.51
CA GLY A 84 11.58 -10.16 7.69
C GLY A 84 10.58 -9.03 7.39
N LEU A 85 9.99 -8.47 8.45
CA LEU A 85 9.08 -7.33 8.32
C LEU A 85 9.84 -6.07 7.90
N GLN A 86 9.49 -5.51 6.74
CA GLN A 86 10.04 -4.27 6.22
C GLN A 86 8.95 -3.21 6.09
N TRP A 87 9.33 -1.94 6.26
CA TRP A 87 8.42 -0.81 6.13
C TRP A 87 8.58 -0.15 4.77
N CYS A 88 7.47 0.14 4.10
CA CYS A 88 7.47 0.96 2.91
C CYS A 88 7.53 2.45 3.29
N SER A 89 8.25 3.23 2.49
CA SER A 89 8.27 4.67 2.61
C SER A 89 6.96 5.25 2.08
N THR A 90 6.16 5.81 2.99
CA THR A 90 4.93 6.53 2.69
C THR A 90 5.14 8.04 2.72
N ARG A 91 4.42 8.78 1.88
CA ARG A 91 4.32 10.25 1.97
C ARG A 91 3.10 10.72 2.74
N ILE A 92 2.24 9.80 3.16
CA ILE A 92 0.94 10.08 3.74
C ILE A 92 1.02 9.82 5.25
N PRO A 93 0.91 10.84 6.11
CA PRO A 93 0.92 10.65 7.56
C PRO A 93 -0.28 9.81 8.03
N GLY A 94 -0.03 8.89 8.96
CA GLY A 94 -1.05 7.99 9.49
C GLY A 94 -1.27 6.71 8.67
N TRP A 95 -0.55 6.54 7.57
CA TRP A 95 -0.58 5.33 6.75
C TRP A 95 0.68 4.53 7.01
N ASN A 96 0.51 3.30 7.48
CA ASN A 96 1.61 2.44 7.86
C ASN A 96 1.55 1.18 6.99
N VAL A 97 2.49 1.08 6.05
CA VAL A 97 2.60 -0.09 5.18
C VAL A 97 3.84 -0.86 5.54
N SER A 98 3.64 -2.14 5.82
CA SER A 98 4.70 -3.10 5.99
C SER A 98 4.53 -4.27 5.04
N TYR A 99 5.61 -4.98 4.76
CA TYR A 99 5.58 -6.14 3.91
C TYR A 99 6.63 -7.17 4.32
N VAL A 100 6.39 -8.41 3.90
CA VAL A 100 7.36 -9.51 3.92
C VAL A 100 7.44 -10.08 2.51
N MET A 101 8.64 -10.42 2.07
CA MET A 101 8.92 -11.06 0.80
C MET A 101 9.79 -12.29 1.00
N THR A 102 9.33 -13.43 0.51
CA THR A 102 10.04 -14.72 0.60
C THR A 102 11.04 -14.87 -0.54
N HIS A 103 11.98 -15.81 -0.43
CA HIS A 103 12.91 -16.16 -1.52
C HIS A 103 12.19 -16.65 -2.79
N ASP A 104 10.98 -17.23 -2.65
CA ASP A 104 10.12 -17.61 -3.78
C ASP A 104 9.34 -16.43 -4.37
N HIS A 105 9.69 -15.20 -3.99
CA HIS A 105 9.06 -13.96 -4.44
C HIS A 105 7.55 -13.87 -4.11
N LYS A 106 7.12 -14.55 -3.04
CA LYS A 106 5.81 -14.30 -2.43
C LYS A 106 5.89 -13.01 -1.63
N VAL A 107 5.00 -12.08 -1.91
CA VAL A 107 4.88 -10.82 -1.18
C VAL A 107 3.61 -10.83 -0.34
N LEU A 108 3.76 -10.52 0.94
CA LEU A 108 2.67 -10.32 1.89
C LEU A 108 2.70 -8.85 2.29
N VAL A 109 1.58 -8.16 2.14
CA VAL A 109 1.43 -6.74 2.44
C VAL A 109 0.47 -6.58 3.61
N ASN A 110 0.84 -5.72 4.54
CA ASN A 110 0.00 -5.21 5.61
C ASN A 110 -0.04 -3.67 5.49
N HIS A 111 -1.24 -3.10 5.50
CA HIS A 111 -1.48 -1.67 5.45
C HIS A 111 -2.50 -1.24 6.51
N ASP A 112 -2.03 -0.50 7.52
CA ASP A 112 -2.87 0.14 8.53
C ASP A 112 -3.13 1.61 8.15
N PHE A 113 -4.39 2.03 8.20
CA PHE A 113 -4.83 3.38 7.85
C PHE A 113 -6.07 3.80 8.64
N LEU A 114 -6.45 5.07 8.51
CA LEU A 114 -7.67 5.61 9.10
C LEU A 114 -8.73 5.81 8.02
N CYS A 115 -9.98 5.46 8.36
CA CYS A 115 -11.11 5.73 7.49
C CYS A 115 -12.28 6.39 8.24
N SER A 116 -13.16 7.07 7.50
CA SER A 116 -14.37 7.71 8.04
C SER A 116 -15.66 6.99 7.64
N LEU A 117 -16.54 6.81 8.61
CA LEU A 117 -17.91 6.33 8.42
C LEU A 117 -18.81 7.44 7.86
N THR A 118 -20.02 7.08 7.42
CA THR A 118 -21.00 8.01 6.86
C THR A 118 -21.51 9.04 7.87
N ASP A 119 -21.42 8.75 9.17
CA ASP A 119 -21.76 9.66 10.26
C ASP A 119 -20.59 10.59 10.67
N GLY A 120 -19.43 10.45 10.03
CA GLY A 120 -18.23 11.24 10.29
C GLY A 120 -17.30 10.68 11.37
N ALA A 121 -17.63 9.55 12.00
CA ALA A 121 -16.72 8.88 12.93
C ALA A 121 -15.46 8.39 12.20
N VAL A 122 -14.28 8.64 12.79
CA VAL A 122 -12.99 8.18 12.27
C VAL A 122 -12.56 6.95 13.04
N ILE A 123 -12.26 5.89 12.30
CA ILE A 123 -11.94 4.57 12.84
C ILE A 123 -10.70 3.99 12.16
N SER A 124 -10.11 2.97 12.78
CA SER A 124 -8.94 2.31 12.23
C SER A 124 -9.38 1.23 11.25
N ALA A 125 -8.63 1.10 10.16
CA ALA A 125 -8.84 0.06 9.17
C ALA A 125 -7.50 -0.58 8.83
N HIS A 126 -7.59 -1.85 8.47
CA HIS A 126 -6.46 -2.70 8.17
C HIS A 126 -6.72 -3.41 6.85
N ALA A 127 -5.77 -3.34 5.92
CA ALA A 127 -5.79 -4.07 4.68
C ALA A 127 -4.62 -5.05 4.61
N GLU A 128 -4.90 -6.30 4.27
CA GLU A 128 -3.89 -7.33 4.04
C GLU A 128 -4.06 -8.00 2.68
N GLY A 129 -2.96 -8.47 2.11
CA GLY A 129 -2.99 -9.17 0.83
C GLY A 129 -1.71 -9.96 0.60
N ALA A 130 -1.80 -11.03 -0.20
CA ALA A 130 -0.66 -11.85 -0.55
C ALA A 130 -0.70 -12.24 -2.03
N THR A 131 0.48 -12.28 -2.65
CA THR A 131 0.62 -12.73 -4.04
C THR A 131 2.00 -13.35 -4.28
N ASN A 132 2.12 -14.16 -5.33
CA ASN A 132 3.40 -14.63 -5.84
C ASN A 132 3.77 -13.82 -7.07
N LEU A 133 4.92 -13.15 -7.03
CA LEU A 133 5.44 -12.43 -8.18
C LEU A 133 6.17 -13.39 -9.11
N ASN A 134 5.87 -13.31 -10.40
CA ASN A 134 6.66 -14.01 -11.41
C ASN A 134 7.92 -13.19 -11.71
N VAL A 135 9.01 -13.52 -11.02
CA VAL A 135 10.30 -12.85 -11.13
C VAL A 135 11.25 -13.69 -11.97
N THR A 136 11.85 -13.06 -12.97
CA THR A 136 12.82 -13.68 -13.86
C THR A 136 14.20 -13.09 -13.63
N SER A 137 15.21 -13.97 -13.67
CA SER A 137 16.61 -13.57 -13.63
C SER A 137 17.12 -13.27 -15.03
N ALA A 138 17.60 -12.05 -15.25
CA ALA A 138 18.27 -11.62 -16.46
C ALA A 138 19.79 -11.79 -16.35
N ALA A 139 20.49 -11.58 -17.48
CA ALA A 139 21.95 -11.60 -17.51
C ALA A 139 22.56 -10.71 -16.39
N LYS A 140 23.62 -11.22 -15.75
CA LYS A 140 24.31 -10.60 -14.60
C LYS A 140 23.51 -10.56 -13.28
N GLY A 141 22.52 -11.44 -13.11
CA GLY A 141 21.83 -11.63 -11.82
C GLY A 141 20.85 -10.52 -11.47
N ARG A 142 20.34 -9.78 -12.47
CA ARG A 142 19.31 -8.76 -12.30
C ARG A 142 17.93 -9.42 -12.29
N LEU A 143 17.08 -9.07 -11.33
CA LEU A 143 15.73 -9.60 -11.17
C LEU A 143 14.70 -8.60 -11.70
N ASN A 144 13.74 -9.09 -12.48
CA ASN A 144 12.60 -8.28 -12.96
C ASN A 144 11.30 -9.08 -12.87
N MET A 145 10.20 -8.40 -12.59
CA MET A 145 8.85 -8.98 -12.54
C MET A 145 8.18 -8.95 -13.92
N ASN A 146 7.45 -10.02 -14.27
CA ASN A 146 6.63 -10.09 -15.48
C ASN A 146 5.21 -10.62 -15.16
N PRO A 147 4.13 -9.87 -15.42
CA PRO A 147 4.08 -8.52 -16.01
C PRO A 147 4.74 -7.44 -15.14
N ALA A 148 5.08 -6.29 -15.72
CA ALA A 148 5.75 -5.18 -15.02
C ALA A 148 4.88 -4.49 -13.95
N SER A 149 3.58 -4.80 -13.94
CA SER A 149 2.63 -4.43 -12.90
C SER A 149 1.78 -5.66 -12.58
N HIS A 150 1.52 -5.89 -11.29
CA HIS A 150 0.76 -7.01 -10.80
C HIS A 150 -0.29 -6.54 -9.79
N ILE A 151 -1.55 -6.86 -10.05
CA ILE A 151 -2.70 -6.50 -9.21
C ILE A 151 -3.17 -7.75 -8.49
N PHE A 152 -3.43 -7.65 -7.19
CA PHE A 152 -3.92 -8.76 -6.38
C PHE A 152 -4.89 -8.27 -5.31
N PRO A 153 -5.90 -9.09 -4.95
CA PRO A 153 -6.93 -8.68 -4.00
C PRO A 153 -6.34 -8.42 -2.61
N ALA A 154 -6.95 -7.47 -1.91
CA ALA A 154 -6.75 -7.20 -0.50
C ALA A 154 -8.02 -7.54 0.27
N SER A 155 -7.88 -7.84 1.56
CA SER A 155 -8.99 -7.98 2.50
C SER A 155 -8.91 -6.84 3.50
N VAL A 156 -10.04 -6.14 3.69
CA VAL A 156 -10.10 -4.98 4.60
C VAL A 156 -10.95 -5.32 5.81
N THR A 157 -10.39 -5.05 6.99
CA THR A 157 -11.08 -5.15 8.28
C THR A 157 -11.15 -3.75 8.90
N ILE A 158 -12.34 -3.40 9.41
CA ILE A 158 -12.62 -2.12 10.06
C ILE A 158 -12.81 -2.37 11.56
N SER A 159 -12.16 -1.56 12.41
CA SER A 159 -12.16 -1.68 13.88
C SER A 159 -12.82 -0.50 14.58
#